data_AF-A0A963YXZ4-F1
#
_entry.id   AF-A0A963YXZ4-F1
#
_cell.length_a   1.000
_cell.length_b   1.000
_cell.length_c   1.000
_cell.angle_alpha   90.00
_cell.angle_beta   90.00
_cell.angle_gamma   90.00
#
_symmetry.space_group_name_H-M   'P 1'
#
loop_
_entity.id
_entity.type
_entity.pdbx_description
1 polymer ?
#
loop_
_entity_poly.entity_id
_entity_poly.type
_entity_poly.pdbx_seq_one_letter_code
_entity_poly.pdbx_strand_id
1 'polypeptide(L)'
;MTERQPPGAVPFTAAERSFIRQELAAAFGVRPSLAKGIRINLWTSGSRRGEPKIPPVLGAMIERGLIDMPAEDLGQRAYFTQTGLAALKRLYEDGRYLDPDRFGHLREELGIPEPPLGI
;
A
#
# COMPACT_ATOMS: atom_id res chain seq x y z
N MET A 1 10.81 22.59 9.08
CA MET A 1 11.82 21.52 9.02
C MET A 1 11.29 20.50 8.01
N THR A 2 11.72 20.62 6.75
CA THR A 2 11.26 19.77 5.65
C THR A 2 12.49 19.01 5.18
N GLU A 3 12.65 17.76 5.62
CA GLU A 3 13.70 16.90 5.09
C GLU A 3 13.39 16.63 3.62
N ARG A 4 14.21 17.22 2.74
CA ARG A 4 14.28 16.85 1.32
C ARG A 4 14.71 15.38 1.26
N GLN A 5 13.80 14.49 0.89
CA GLN A 5 14.18 13.13 0.46
C GLN A 5 15.22 13.25 -0.66
N PRO A 6 16.37 12.54 -0.57
CA PRO A 6 17.35 12.55 -1.64
C PRO A 6 16.76 11.90 -2.91
N PRO A 7 17.04 12.46 -4.09
CA PRO A 7 16.60 11.88 -5.36
C PRO A 7 17.26 10.49 -5.50
N GLY A 8 16.45 9.43 -5.34
CA GLY A 8 16.90 8.03 -5.37
C GLY A 8 16.54 7.21 -4.13
N ALA A 9 16.00 7.82 -3.06
CA ALA A 9 15.46 7.07 -1.93
C ALA A 9 14.16 6.36 -2.34
N VAL A 10 14.17 5.03 -2.24
CA VAL A 10 12.95 4.22 -2.36
C VAL A 10 11.95 4.71 -1.30
N PRO A 11 10.71 5.06 -1.67
CA PRO A 11 9.80 5.75 -0.76
C PRO A 11 9.28 4.86 0.38
N PHE A 12 9.51 3.54 0.27
CA PHE A 12 9.18 2.53 1.27
C PHE A 12 10.42 1.79 1.76
N THR A 13 10.44 1.47 3.05
CA THR A 13 11.45 0.61 3.69
C THR A 13 11.31 -0.84 3.22
N ALA A 14 12.30 -1.69 3.53
CA ALA A 14 12.23 -3.11 3.20
C ALA A 14 11.03 -3.84 3.84
N ALA A 15 10.66 -3.46 5.07
CA ALA A 15 9.51 -4.04 5.77
C ALA A 15 8.19 -3.62 5.12
N GLU A 16 8.05 -2.33 4.80
CA GLU A 16 6.86 -1.79 4.12
C GLU A 16 6.68 -2.39 2.73
N ARG A 17 7.76 -2.52 1.94
CA ARG A 17 7.68 -3.19 0.63
C ARG A 17 7.26 -4.65 0.76
N SER A 18 7.73 -5.35 1.79
CA SER A 18 7.32 -6.73 2.06
C SER A 18 5.85 -6.83 2.45
N PHE A 19 5.36 -5.86 3.23
CA PHE A 19 3.94 -5.75 3.58
C PHE A 19 3.08 -5.46 2.34
N ILE A 20 3.42 -4.43 1.56
CA ILE A 20 2.73 -4.06 0.32
C ILE A 20 2.67 -5.25 -0.64
N ARG A 21 3.77 -6.00 -0.79
CA ARG A 21 3.79 -7.19 -1.65
C ARG A 21 2.85 -8.29 -1.16
N GLN A 22 2.67 -8.46 0.14
CA GLN A 22 1.75 -9.47 0.69
C GLN A 22 0.29 -9.04 0.51
N GLU A 23 -0.01 -7.77 0.75
CA GLU A 23 -1.38 -7.26 0.71
C GLU A 23 -1.89 -6.97 -0.71
N LEU A 24 -1.00 -6.52 -1.60
CA LEU A 24 -1.36 -6.14 -2.98
C LEU A 24 -0.98 -7.19 -4.04
N ALA A 25 -0.36 -8.31 -3.66
CA ALA A 25 -0.16 -9.37 -4.64
C ALA A 25 -1.50 -9.96 -5.03
N ALA A 26 -1.75 -10.06 -6.34
CA ALA A 26 -2.86 -10.87 -6.81
C ALA A 26 -2.67 -12.31 -6.34
N ALA A 27 -3.65 -12.83 -5.60
CA ALA A 27 -3.62 -14.18 -5.06
C ALA A 27 -4.96 -14.86 -5.34
N PHE A 28 -4.90 -16.13 -5.76
CA PHE A 28 -6.10 -16.97 -6.00
C PHE A 28 -7.15 -16.31 -6.93
N GLY A 29 -6.72 -15.60 -7.97
CA GLY A 29 -7.62 -14.95 -8.93
C GLY A 29 -8.30 -13.67 -8.42
N VAL A 30 -8.06 -13.27 -7.18
CA VAL A 30 -8.54 -11.99 -6.62
C VAL A 30 -7.48 -10.92 -6.83
N ARG A 31 -7.87 -9.86 -7.54
CA ARG A 31 -7.05 -8.65 -7.69
C ARG A 31 -7.39 -7.69 -6.55
N PRO A 32 -6.47 -7.45 -5.59
CA PRO A 32 -6.70 -6.42 -4.59
C PRO A 32 -6.82 -5.06 -5.29
N SER A 33 -7.77 -4.25 -4.85
CA SER A 33 -7.98 -2.89 -5.40
C SER A 33 -7.55 -1.86 -4.36
N LEU A 34 -6.83 -0.85 -4.82
CA LEU A 34 -6.40 0.27 -3.97
C LEU A 34 -7.62 1.03 -3.44
N ALA A 35 -8.67 1.15 -4.25
CA ALA A 35 -9.93 1.79 -3.89
C ALA A 35 -10.72 1.00 -2.82
N LYS A 36 -10.52 -0.32 -2.73
CA LYS A 36 -11.20 -1.16 -1.72
C LYS A 36 -10.54 -1.08 -0.35
N GLY A 37 -9.27 -0.68 -0.29
CA GLY A 37 -8.47 -0.61 0.92
C GLY A 37 -7.96 -1.97 1.39
N ILE A 38 -6.95 -1.94 2.26
CA ILE A 38 -6.37 -3.09 2.95
C ILE A 38 -7.25 -3.42 4.15
N ARG A 39 -7.63 -4.70 4.30
CA ARG A 39 -8.51 -5.15 5.38
C ARG A 39 -7.72 -5.37 6.66
N ILE A 40 -8.15 -4.71 7.73
CA ILE A 40 -7.56 -4.84 9.06
C ILE A 40 -8.46 -5.72 9.91
N ASN A 41 -7.88 -6.78 10.46
CA ASN A 41 -8.60 -7.66 11.38
C ASN A 41 -8.81 -6.96 12.73
N LEU A 42 -9.95 -7.23 13.36
CA LEU A 42 -10.20 -6.79 14.73
C LEU A 42 -9.71 -7.85 15.72
N TRP A 43 -9.34 -7.41 16.91
CA TRP A 43 -9.17 -8.33 18.03
C TRP A 43 -10.51 -8.99 18.37
N THR A 44 -10.56 -10.32 18.32
CA THR A 44 -11.77 -11.11 18.58
C THR A 44 -12.00 -11.41 20.07
N SER A 45 -10.97 -11.26 20.91
CA SER A 45 -11.00 -11.55 22.34
C SER A 45 -10.01 -10.69 23.14
N GLY A 46 -10.12 -10.72 24.47
CA GLY A 46 -9.28 -9.97 25.40
C GLY A 46 -9.70 -8.52 25.62
N SER A 47 -8.89 -7.76 26.36
CA SER A 47 -9.18 -6.36 26.72
C SER A 47 -9.24 -5.41 25.53
N ARG A 48 -8.73 -5.85 24.37
CA ARG A 48 -8.70 -5.07 23.12
C ARG A 48 -9.80 -5.45 22.14
N ARG A 49 -10.76 -6.28 22.55
CA ARG A 49 -11.80 -6.82 21.66
C ARG A 49 -12.54 -5.69 20.93
N GLY A 50 -12.60 -5.79 19.60
CA GLY A 50 -13.21 -4.77 18.75
C GLY A 50 -12.25 -3.68 18.28
N GLU A 51 -11.03 -3.60 18.82
CA GLU A 51 -10.00 -2.70 18.29
C GLU A 51 -9.36 -3.27 17.01
N PRO A 52 -8.96 -2.41 16.05
CA PRO A 52 -8.21 -2.83 14.90
C PRO A 52 -6.81 -3.33 15.29
N LYS A 53 -6.45 -4.51 14.76
CA LYS A 53 -5.13 -5.12 14.94
C LYS A 53 -4.17 -4.54 13.91
N ILE A 54 -3.65 -3.35 14.20
CA ILE A 54 -2.68 -2.65 13.36
C ILE A 54 -1.29 -3.30 13.53
N PRO A 55 -0.72 -3.94 12.50
CA PRO A 55 0.65 -4.43 12.57
C PRO A 55 1.64 -3.25 12.63
N PRO A 56 2.82 -3.41 13.24
CA PRO A 56 3.77 -2.31 13.45
C PRO A 56 4.20 -1.62 12.15
N VAL A 57 4.33 -2.38 11.05
CA VAL A 57 4.63 -1.84 9.72
C VAL A 57 3.52 -0.92 9.22
N LEU A 58 2.26 -1.30 9.41
CA LEU A 58 1.12 -0.46 9.03
C LEU A 58 1.04 0.79 9.93
N GLY A 59 1.30 0.64 11.23
CA GLY A 59 1.39 1.76 12.16
C GLY A 59 2.40 2.80 11.71
N ALA A 60 3.61 2.38 11.35
CA ALA A 60 4.64 3.28 10.82
C ALA A 60 4.21 3.97 9.51
N MET A 61 3.50 3.26 8.62
CA MET A 61 2.96 3.86 7.39
C MET A 61 1.87 4.92 7.67
N ILE A 62 1.06 4.72 8.72
CA ILE A 62 0.06 5.68 9.18
C ILE A 62 0.74 6.91 9.78
N GLU A 63 1.72 6.72 10.67
CA GLU A 63 2.50 7.82 11.27
C GLU A 63 3.21 8.67 10.22
N ARG A 64 3.66 8.04 9.12
CA ARG A 64 4.27 8.72 7.96
C ARG A 64 3.26 9.36 7.01
N GLY A 65 1.96 9.21 7.26
CA GLY A 65 0.88 9.74 6.41
C GLY A 65 0.78 9.08 5.04
N LEU A 66 1.27 7.84 4.89
CA LEU A 66 1.18 7.05 3.65
C LEU A 66 -0.15 6.28 3.58
N ILE A 67 -0.70 5.95 4.74
CA ILE A 67 -1.95 5.23 4.91
C ILE A 67 -2.86 6.04 5.84
N ASP A 68 -4.14 6.07 5.52
CA ASP A 68 -5.19 6.58 6.38
C ASP A 68 -6.18 5.47 6.73
N MET A 69 -6.73 5.53 7.95
CA MET A 69 -7.73 4.59 8.44
C MET A 69 -8.97 5.37 8.89
N PRO A 70 -9.91 5.64 7.98
CA PRO A 70 -11.09 6.43 8.30
C PRO A 70 -11.97 5.68 9.31
N ALA A 71 -12.51 6.42 10.27
CA ALA A 71 -13.40 5.87 11.30
C ALA A 71 -14.71 5.32 10.72
N GLU A 72 -15.08 5.72 9.50
CA GLU A 72 -16.30 5.31 8.79
C GLU A 72 -16.37 3.80 8.55
N ASP A 73 -15.24 3.09 8.46
CA ASP A 73 -15.20 1.62 8.33
C ASP A 73 -14.90 0.92 9.68
N LEU A 74 -15.16 1.59 10.80
CA LEU A 74 -14.79 1.13 12.15
C LEU A 74 -13.28 0.85 12.30
N GLY A 75 -12.45 1.51 11.47
CA GLY A 75 -11.01 1.23 11.40
C GLY A 75 -10.66 -0.15 10.85
N GLN A 76 -11.57 -0.82 10.13
CA GLN A 76 -11.30 -2.13 9.52
C GLN A 76 -10.71 -2.03 8.11
N ARG A 77 -10.60 -0.81 7.57
CA ARG A 77 -9.96 -0.57 6.28
C ARG A 77 -8.90 0.50 6.38
N ALA A 78 -7.79 0.23 5.72
CA ALA A 78 -6.67 1.12 5.57
C ALA A 78 -6.53 1.49 4.09
N TYR A 79 -6.52 2.78 3.79
CA TYR A 79 -6.47 3.32 2.43
C TYR A 79 -5.15 4.05 2.22
N PHE A 80 -4.61 3.97 1.00
CA PHE A 80 -3.47 4.80 0.65
C PHE A 80 -3.90 6.26 0.54
N THR A 81 -3.17 7.14 1.22
CA THR A 81 -3.31 8.58 1.03
C THR A 81 -2.79 8.99 -0.34
N GLN A 82 -3.01 10.23 -0.75
CA GLN A 82 -2.38 10.78 -1.97
C GLN A 82 -0.85 10.65 -1.91
N THR A 83 -0.24 10.88 -0.74
CA THR A 83 1.20 10.69 -0.52
C THR A 83 1.60 9.22 -0.65
N GLY A 84 0.82 8.30 -0.09
CA GLY A 84 1.04 6.86 -0.23
C GLY A 84 0.91 6.36 -1.65
N LEU A 85 -0.07 6.85 -2.42
CA LEU A 85 -0.25 6.53 -3.83
C LEU A 85 0.90 7.07 -4.69
N ALA A 86 1.36 8.30 -4.44
CA ALA A 86 2.53 8.84 -5.13
C ALA A 86 3.80 8.05 -4.83
N ALA A 87 3.98 7.60 -3.58
CA ALA A 87 5.05 6.69 -3.19
C ALA A 87 4.92 5.32 -3.87
N LEU A 88 3.72 4.75 -3.94
CA LEU A 88 3.45 3.47 -4.60
C LEU A 88 3.70 3.54 -6.09
N LYS A 89 3.30 4.63 -6.75
CA LYS A 89 3.60 4.90 -8.15
C LYS A 89 5.10 4.90 -8.41
N ARG A 90 5.89 5.63 -7.62
CA ARG A 90 7.36 5.63 -7.73
C ARG A 90 7.97 4.24 -7.51
N LEU A 91 7.44 3.47 -6.57
CA LEU A 91 7.89 2.10 -6.31
C LEU A 91 7.62 1.19 -7.51
N TYR A 92 6.46 1.35 -8.14
CA TYR A 92 6.07 0.60 -9.33
C TYR A 92 6.93 0.98 -10.55
N GLU A 93 7.19 2.28 -10.76
CA GLU A 93 8.03 2.80 -11.84
C GLU A 93 9.49 2.35 -11.74
N ASP A 94 10.03 2.15 -10.52
CA ASP A 94 11.39 1.61 -10.34
C ASP A 94 11.49 0.14 -10.81
N GLY A 95 10.39 -0.62 -10.81
CA GLY A 95 10.29 -1.97 -11.39
C GLY A 95 11.09 -3.07 -10.68
N ARG A 96 12.04 -2.72 -9.80
CA ARG A 96 12.90 -3.70 -9.10
C ARG A 96 12.20 -4.42 -7.96
N TYR A 97 11.08 -3.87 -7.48
CA TYR A 97 10.45 -4.31 -6.23
C TYR A 97 9.04 -4.87 -6.39
N LEU A 98 8.36 -4.59 -7.51
CA LEU A 98 7.03 -5.09 -7.83
C LEU A 98 7.09 -5.85 -9.14
N ASP A 99 6.84 -7.15 -9.06
CA ASP A 99 6.82 -8.03 -10.22
C ASP A 99 5.64 -7.68 -11.17
N PRO A 100 5.88 -7.35 -12.44
CA PRO A 100 4.83 -6.87 -13.32
C PRO A 100 3.73 -7.91 -13.61
N ASP A 101 4.02 -9.21 -13.50
CA ASP A 101 3.03 -10.28 -13.71
C ASP A 101 2.04 -10.34 -12.52
N ARG A 102 2.55 -10.22 -11.29
CA ARG A 102 1.71 -10.23 -10.07
C ARG A 102 1.02 -8.90 -9.79
N PHE A 103 1.64 -7.79 -10.18
CA PHE A 103 1.21 -6.43 -9.83
C PHE A 103 0.71 -5.63 -11.05
N GLY A 104 0.52 -6.26 -12.21
CA GLY A 104 0.05 -5.58 -13.44
C GLY A 104 -1.24 -4.76 -13.24
N HIS A 105 -2.15 -5.24 -12.39
CA HIS A 105 -3.39 -4.54 -12.03
C HIS A 105 -3.15 -3.18 -11.34
N LEU A 106 -2.04 -3.02 -10.60
CA LEU A 106 -1.71 -1.74 -9.97
C LEU A 106 -1.38 -0.67 -11.02
N ARG A 107 -0.95 -1.06 -12.22
CA ARG A 107 -0.65 -0.11 -13.30
C ARG A 107 -1.91 0.64 -13.74
N GLU A 108 -3.01 -0.10 -13.90
CA GLU A 108 -4.32 0.45 -14.26
C GLU A 108 -4.86 1.34 -13.13
N GLU A 109 -4.82 0.85 -11.89
CA GLU A 109 -5.30 1.60 -10.71
C GLU A 109 -4.48 2.88 -10.43
N LEU A 110 -3.18 2.87 -10.75
CA LEU A 110 -2.28 4.03 -10.56
C LEU A 110 -2.28 5.00 -11.76
N GLY A 111 -3.01 4.68 -12.84
CA GLY A 111 -3.07 5.49 -14.06
C GLY A 111 -1.70 5.61 -14.74
N ILE A 112 -0.86 4.58 -14.68
CA ILE A 112 0.45 4.58 -15.35
C ILE A 112 0.23 4.15 -16.81
N PRO A 113 0.54 5.02 -17.80
CA PRO A 113 0.31 4.72 -19.20
C PRO A 113 1.09 3.47 -19.63
N GLU A 114 0.53 2.71 -20.57
CA GLU A 114 1.28 1.63 -21.23
C GLU A 114 2.54 2.19 -21.88
N PRO A 115 3.73 1.56 -21.67
CA PRO A 115 4.83 1.85 -22.58
C PRO A 115 4.29 1.63 -23.99
N PRO A 116 4.46 2.60 -24.92
CA PRO A 116 3.92 2.45 -26.26
C PRO A 116 4.44 1.13 -26.84
N LEU A 117 3.52 0.28 -27.28
CA LEU A 117 3.84 -0.92 -28.05
C LEU A 117 4.70 -0.46 -29.22
N GLY A 118 6.01 -0.75 -29.15
CA GLY A 118 6.93 -0.50 -30.23
C GLY A 118 6.53 -1.39 -31.39
N ILE A 119 5.87 -0.78 -32.38
CA ILE A 119 5.70 -1.33 -33.74
C ILE A 119 6.96 -0.97 -34.53
#